data_AF-A0A3P2A3Z6-F1
#
_entry.id   AF-A0A3P2A3Z6-F1
#
_cell.length_a   1.000
_cell.length_b   1.000
_cell.length_c   1.000
_cell.angle_alpha   90.00
_cell.angle_beta   90.00
_cell.angle_gamma   90.00
#
_symmetry.space_group_name_H-M   'P 1'
#
loop_
_entity.id
_entity.type
_entity.pdbx_description
1 polymer ?
#
loop_
_entity_poly.entity_id
_entity_poly.type
_entity_poly.pdbx_seq_one_letter_code
_entity_poly.pdbx_strand_id
1 'polypeptide(L)' 'MVDWAKKHGYSYQSVQRVLSGHAACKRGQTHDIAVLLGLKEGEVIMK' A
#
# COMPACT_ATOMS: atom_id res chain seq x y z
N MET A 1 7.59 -9.42 -3.06
CA MET A 1 6.69 -8.50 -2.31
C MET A 1 7.17 -8.22 -0.89
N VAL A 2 7.76 -9.19 -0.19
CA VAL A 2 8.34 -8.95 1.15
C VAL A 2 9.43 -7.86 1.12
N ASP A 3 10.34 -7.91 0.14
CA ASP A 3 11.39 -6.89 -0.01
C ASP A 3 10.84 -5.51 -0.36
N TRP A 4 9.81 -5.43 -1.21
CA TRP A 4 9.13 -4.17 -1.51
C TRP A 4 8.49 -3.58 -0.26
N ALA A 5 7.79 -4.41 0.52
CA ALA A 5 7.16 -4.01 1.76
C ALA A 5 8.20 -3.47 2.75
N LYS A 6 9.29 -4.19 2.97
CA LYS A 6 10.42 -3.75 3.81
C LYS A 6 11.05 -2.44 3.31
N LYS A 7 11.28 -2.32 2.01
CA LYS A 7 11.88 -1.12 1.39
C LYS A 7 11.02 0.14 1.59
N HIS A 8 9.70 -0.02 1.65
CA HIS A 8 8.76 1.09 1.86
C HIS A 8 8.26 1.19 3.32
N GLY A 9 8.79 0.37 4.24
CA GLY A 9 8.39 0.39 5.66
C GLY A 9 7.01 -0.21 5.96
N TYR A 10 6.41 -0.96 5.02
CA TYR A 10 5.13 -1.62 5.19
C TYR A 10 5.27 -3.09 5.57
N SER A 11 4.26 -3.62 6.27
CA SER A 11 4.17 -5.05 6.55
C SER A 11 3.74 -5.81 5.29
N TYR A 12 4.26 -7.03 5.12
CA TYR A 12 3.86 -7.90 4.01
C TYR A 12 2.34 -8.15 4.00
N GLN A 13 1.72 -8.35 5.17
CA GLN A 13 0.28 -8.55 5.28
C GLN A 13 -0.51 -7.33 4.80
N SER A 14 -0.07 -6.11 5.10
CA SER A 14 -0.72 -4.88 4.62
C SER A 14 -0.68 -4.80 3.09
N VAL A 15 0.46 -5.14 2.48
CA VAL A 15 0.63 -5.17 1.02
C VAL A 15 -0.25 -6.23 0.38
N GLN A 16 -0.27 -7.43 0.95
CA GLN A 16 -1.10 -8.52 0.46
C GLN A 16 -2.60 -8.20 0.57
N ARG A 17 -3.02 -7.49 1.64
CA ARG A 17 -4.42 -7.10 1.84
C ARG A 17 -4.91 -6.08 0.81
N VAL A 18 -4.02 -5.20 0.34
CA VAL A 18 -4.29 -4.26 -0.76
C VAL A 18 -4.40 -5.00 -2.08
N LEU A 19 -3.46 -5.90 -2.37
CA LEU A 19 -3.45 -6.67 -3.62
C LEU A 19 -4.63 -7.64 -3.75
N SER A 20 -5.05 -8.25 -2.64
CA SER A 20 -6.23 -9.12 -2.60
C SER A 20 -7.55 -8.33 -2.63
N GLY A 21 -7.52 -7.00 -2.68
CA GLY A 21 -8.72 -6.15 -2.72
C GLY A 21 -9.57 -6.17 -1.43
N HIS A 22 -9.02 -6.72 -0.35
CA HIS A 22 -9.74 -6.91 0.92
C HIS A 22 -9.86 -5.60 1.72
N ALA A 23 -9.07 -4.58 1.36
CA ALA A 23 -9.12 -3.25 1.96
C ALA A 23 -9.69 -2.23 0.95
N ALA A 24 -10.55 -1.33 1.43
CA ALA A 24 -11.11 -0.26 0.60
C ALA A 24 -10.08 0.77 0.11
N CYS A 25 -8.82 0.71 0.59
CA CYS A 25 -7.69 1.55 0.20
C CYS A 25 -8.00 3.06 0.15
N LYS A 26 -8.91 3.55 0.99
CA LYS A 26 -9.38 4.95 0.95
C LYS A 26 -8.42 5.90 1.67
N ARG A 27 -7.76 5.47 2.76
CA ARG A 27 -6.84 6.27 3.58
C ARG A 27 -5.84 5.41 4.34
N GLY A 28 -4.76 6.03 4.84
CA GLY A 28 -3.70 5.39 5.63
C GLY A 28 -2.84 4.41 4.82
N GLN A 29 -2.12 3.52 5.51
CA GLN A 29 -1.14 2.62 4.87
C GLN A 29 -1.68 1.86 3.64
N THR A 30 -2.92 1.39 3.67
CA THR A 30 -3.51 0.69 2.50
C THR A 30 -3.77 1.61 1.29
N HIS A 31 -4.05 2.90 1.53
CA HIS A 31 -4.12 3.89 0.45
C HIS A 31 -2.72 4.11 -0.13
N ASP A 32 -1.74 4.36 0.73
CA ASP A 32 -0.38 4.69 0.34
C ASP A 32 0.23 3.55 -0.48
N ILE A 33 0.06 2.31 -0.02
CA ILE A 33 0.49 1.11 -0.73
C ILE A 33 -0.19 1.00 -2.10
N ALA A 34 -1.50 1.27 -2.20
CA ALA A 34 -2.21 1.19 -3.48
C ALA A 34 -1.73 2.25 -4.48
N VAL A 35 -1.40 3.45 -4.01
CA VAL A 35 -0.80 4.51 -4.85
C VAL A 35 0.62 4.15 -5.26
N LEU A 36 1.47 3.72 -4.31
CA LEU A 36 2.88 3.36 -4.58
C LEU A 36 3.02 2.14 -5.49
N LEU A 37 2.05 1.21 -5.46
CA LEU A 37 1.99 0.08 -6.38
C LEU A 37 1.40 0.45 -7.75
N GLY A 38 0.93 1.68 -7.95
CA GLY A 38 0.30 2.13 -9.19
C GLY A 38 -1.09 1.54 -9.44
N LEU A 39 -1.76 1.02 -8.40
CA LEU A 39 -3.10 0.45 -8.51
C LEU A 39 -4.19 1.53 -8.61
N LYS A 40 -3.88 2.75 -8.20
CA LYS A 40 -4.77 3.91 -8.32
C LYS A 40 -3.97 5.21 -8.33
N GLU A 41 -4.59 6.24 -8.87
CA GLU A 41 -4.06 7.61 -8.80
C GLU A 41 -4.35 8.21 -7.42
N GLY A 42 -3.35 8.90 -6.88
CA GLY A 42 -3.42 9.54 -5.58
C GLY A 42 -2.05 10.07 -5.16
N GLU A 43 -2.03 10.91 -4.14
CA GLU A 43 -0.78 11.44 -3.57
C GLU A 43 -0.52 10.75 -2.23
N VAL A 44 0.66 10.15 -2.10
CA VAL A 44 1.13 9.68 -0.80
C VAL A 44 1.78 10.85 -0.09
N ILE A 45 1.11 11.37 0.94
CA ILE A 45 1.69 12.38 1.81
C ILE A 45 2.64 11.64 2.77
N MET A 46 3.89 11.43 2.35
CA MET A 46 4.96 11.04 3.25
C MET A 46 5.17 12.19 4.25
N LYS A 47 4.76 11.97 5.50
CA LYS A 47 5.13 12.84 6.64
C LYS A 47 6.50 12.47 7.18
#